data_AF-A0A8T4M3G0-F1
#
_entry.id   AF-A0A8T4M3G0-F1
#
_cell.length_a   1.000
_cell.length_b   1.000
_cell.length_c   1.000
_cell.angle_alpha   90.00
_cell.angle_beta   90.00
_cell.angle_gamma   90.00
#
_symmetry.space_group_name_H-M   'P 1'
#
loop_
_entity.id
_entity.type
_entity.pdbx_description
1 polymer ?
#
loop_
_entity_poly.entity_id
_entity_poly.type
_entity_poly.pdbx_seq_one_letter_code
_entity_poly.pdbx_strand_id
1 'polypeptide(L)'
;MVYCLNCGVSIDEYDSGYYARNMNCIPCYNRKQSESVSRPCSRCGRSIRMDESRSHKGSSYCSYCFSEIQRLEKAIYCAFCKKQIKEWEEKFRLPDGKYCCKKCHESSAGKMAPKICSICKRTAQLRFIDERGNALCMQCAQDSPYARSQMHGSPTKLSSLLGNIKRMLA
;
A
#
# COMPACT_ATOMS: atom_id res chain seq x y z
N MET A 1 -23.40 -10.11 33.33
CA MET A 1 -22.15 -10.73 32.83
C MET A 1 -20.98 -9.90 33.29
N VAL A 2 -19.96 -10.54 33.85
CA VAL A 2 -18.76 -9.88 34.36
C VAL A 2 -17.58 -10.28 33.49
N TYR A 3 -16.66 -9.36 33.21
CA TYR A 3 -15.52 -9.59 32.34
C TYR A 3 -14.22 -9.51 33.15
N CYS A 4 -13.24 -10.36 32.81
CA CYS A 4 -11.92 -10.24 33.40
C CYS A 4 -11.24 -8.95 32.93
N LEU A 5 -10.74 -8.12 33.87
CA LEU A 5 -10.07 -6.85 33.52
C LEU A 5 -8.76 -7.04 32.74
N ASN A 6 -8.13 -8.21 32.83
CA ASN A 6 -6.86 -8.49 32.15
C ASN A 6 -7.04 -9.05 30.73
N CYS A 7 -7.90 -10.06 30.54
CA CYS A 7 -8.06 -10.75 29.25
C CYS A 7 -9.38 -10.49 28.52
N GLY A 8 -10.35 -9.82 29.15
CA GLY A 8 -11.65 -9.48 28.54
C GLY A 8 -12.61 -10.66 28.34
N VAL A 9 -12.25 -11.87 28.77
CA VAL A 9 -13.12 -13.07 28.68
C VAL A 9 -14.34 -12.91 29.62
N SER A 10 -15.52 -13.31 29.13
CA SER A 10 -16.74 -13.37 29.93
C SER A 10 -16.63 -14.47 30.98
N ILE A 11 -16.99 -14.15 32.21
CA ILE A 11 -17.00 -15.09 33.32
C ILE A 11 -18.45 -15.48 33.56
N ASP A 12 -18.77 -16.73 33.25
CA ASP A 12 -20.13 -17.27 33.34
C ASP A 12 -20.52 -17.58 34.79
N GLU A 13 -19.56 -17.97 35.63
CA GLU A 13 -19.77 -18.33 37.03
C GLU A 13 -19.06 -17.38 38.01
N TYR A 14 -19.86 -16.78 38.88
CA TYR A 14 -19.42 -15.89 39.94
C TYR A 14 -18.95 -16.71 41.16
N ASP A 15 -17.63 -16.82 41.34
CA ASP A 15 -17.00 -17.29 42.58
C ASP A 15 -16.78 -16.07 43.51
N SER A 16 -17.13 -16.21 44.80
CA SER A 16 -16.95 -15.19 45.85
C SER A 16 -15.51 -14.66 45.97
N GLY A 17 -14.52 -15.41 45.48
CA GLY A 17 -13.13 -15.00 45.34
C GLY A 17 -12.82 -14.02 44.21
N TYR A 18 -13.77 -13.65 43.34
CA TYR A 18 -13.51 -12.75 42.21
C TYR A 18 -13.03 -11.34 42.65
N TYR A 19 -13.66 -10.77 43.67
CA TYR A 19 -13.24 -9.48 44.24
C TYR A 19 -11.87 -9.58 44.93
N ALA A 20 -11.61 -10.70 45.63
CA ALA A 20 -10.31 -10.99 46.22
C ALA A 20 -9.20 -11.14 45.17
N ARG A 21 -9.55 -11.46 43.91
CA ARG A 21 -8.64 -11.57 42.76
C ARG A 21 -8.50 -10.28 41.94
N ASN A 22 -8.88 -9.13 42.51
CA ASN A 22 -8.87 -7.84 41.83
C ASN A 22 -9.61 -7.89 40.48
N MET A 23 -10.78 -8.53 40.46
CA MET A 23 -11.63 -8.60 39.27
C MET A 23 -10.99 -9.38 38.08
N ASN A 24 -10.15 -10.38 38.37
CA ASN A 24 -9.51 -11.23 37.36
C ASN A 24 -10.03 -12.67 37.40
N CYS A 25 -10.08 -13.32 36.22
CA CYS A 25 -10.36 -14.76 36.15
C CYS A 25 -9.21 -15.56 36.79
N ILE A 26 -9.50 -16.80 37.24
CA ILE A 26 -8.54 -17.66 37.94
C ILE A 26 -7.22 -17.80 37.17
N PRO A 27 -7.20 -18.04 35.84
CA PRO A 27 -5.96 -18.08 35.07
C PRO A 27 -5.16 -16.77 35.12
N CYS A 28 -5.81 -15.61 35.03
CA CYS A 28 -5.15 -14.31 35.06
C CYS A 28 -4.65 -13.94 36.46
N TYR A 29 -5.36 -14.35 37.52
CA TYR A 29 -4.91 -14.14 38.90
C TYR A 29 -3.67 -14.98 39.23
N ASN A 30 -3.65 -16.27 38.85
CA ASN A 30 -2.48 -17.13 39.08
C ASN A 30 -1.26 -16.63 38.30
N ARG A 31 -1.46 -16.06 37.10
CA ARG A 31 -0.38 -15.39 36.37
C ARG A 31 0.20 -14.18 37.11
N LYS A 32 -0.53 -13.52 38.02
CA LYS A 32 0.00 -12.40 38.82
C LYS A 32 0.88 -12.86 39.98
N GLN A 33 0.71 -14.11 40.44
CA GLN A 33 1.50 -14.69 41.53
C GLN A 33 2.90 -15.13 41.08
N SER A 34 3.13 -15.39 39.79
CA SER A 34 4.49 -15.54 39.27
C SER A 34 5.11 -14.15 39.07
N GLU A 35 6.27 -13.91 39.71
CA GLU A 35 7.12 -12.76 39.45
C GLU A 35 7.48 -12.72 37.95
N SER A 36 6.68 -12.04 37.14
CA SER A 36 7.01 -11.89 35.74
C SER A 36 8.01 -10.78 35.58
N VAL A 37 9.18 -11.14 35.06
CA VAL A 37 10.12 -10.17 34.51
C VAL A 37 9.37 -9.34 33.47
N SER A 38 9.28 -8.05 33.72
CA SER A 38 8.69 -7.08 32.80
C SER A 38 9.78 -6.22 32.20
N ARG A 39 9.60 -5.84 30.93
CA ARG A 39 10.49 -4.94 30.19
C ARG A 39 9.66 -3.81 29.60
N PRO A 40 10.21 -2.61 29.41
CA PRO A 40 9.48 -1.54 28.74
C PRO A 40 9.41 -1.78 27.23
N CYS A 41 8.28 -1.47 26.61
CA CYS A 41 8.15 -1.39 25.16
C CYS A 41 9.04 -0.28 24.60
N SER A 42 9.90 -0.61 23.64
CA SER A 42 10.86 0.35 23.05
C SER A 42 10.20 1.53 22.31
N ARG A 43 8.91 1.43 21.95
CA ARG A 43 8.18 2.51 21.25
C ARG A 43 7.34 3.37 22.18
N CYS A 44 6.54 2.76 23.06
CA CYS A 44 5.57 3.48 23.89
C CYS A 44 5.90 3.50 25.39
N GLY A 45 7.01 2.87 25.82
CA GLY A 45 7.45 2.83 27.20
C GLY A 45 6.60 1.97 28.14
N ARG A 46 5.44 1.45 27.70
CA ARG A 46 4.57 0.61 28.51
C ARG A 46 5.32 -0.63 29.02
N SER A 47 5.23 -0.90 30.32
CA SER A 47 5.72 -2.15 30.90
C SER A 47 4.95 -3.33 30.32
N ILE A 48 5.68 -4.26 29.70
CA ILE A 48 5.18 -5.48 29.09
C ILE A 48 5.86 -6.68 29.75
N ARG A 49 5.09 -7.74 29.97
CA ARG A 49 5.66 -9.00 30.44
C ARG A 49 6.51 -9.61 29.32
N MET A 50 7.59 -10.30 29.68
CA MET A 50 8.49 -10.87 28.67
C MET A 50 7.80 -11.89 27.75
N ASP A 51 6.86 -12.68 28.26
CA ASP A 51 6.06 -13.66 27.50
C ASP A 51 5.09 -13.00 26.51
N GLU A 52 4.63 -11.79 26.81
CA GLU A 52 3.76 -10.99 25.94
C GLU A 52 4.55 -10.06 24.99
N SER A 53 5.86 -9.98 25.16
CA SER A 53 6.72 -9.11 24.36
C SER A 53 6.98 -9.68 22.96
N ARG A 54 6.95 -8.83 21.95
CA ARG A 54 7.29 -9.18 20.56
C ARG A 54 8.62 -8.52 20.19
N SER A 55 9.55 -9.30 19.67
CA SER A 55 10.87 -8.81 19.28
C SER A 55 10.89 -8.42 17.80
N HIS A 56 11.41 -7.23 17.48
CA HIS A 56 11.64 -6.77 16.11
C HIS A 56 12.97 -6.02 16.02
N LYS A 57 13.86 -6.41 15.10
CA LYS A 57 15.18 -5.78 14.90
C LYS A 57 15.96 -5.55 16.22
N GLY A 58 15.95 -6.53 17.11
CA GLY A 58 16.66 -6.48 18.40
C GLY A 58 15.99 -5.64 19.51
N SER A 59 14.82 -5.06 19.25
CA SER A 59 14.04 -4.29 20.24
C SER A 59 12.75 -5.02 20.64
N SER A 60 12.26 -4.79 21.86
CA SER A 60 11.04 -5.42 22.39
C SER A 60 9.86 -4.46 22.36
N TYR A 61 8.74 -4.92 21.79
CA TYR A 61 7.54 -4.12 21.60
C TYR A 61 6.32 -4.81 22.20
N CYS A 62 5.34 -4.01 22.62
CA CYS A 62 4.02 -4.54 22.92
C CYS A 62 3.33 -4.98 21.61
N SER A 63 2.38 -5.91 21.70
CA SER A 63 1.64 -6.45 20.54
C SER A 63 1.09 -5.36 19.61
N TYR A 64 0.53 -4.29 20.17
CA TYR A 64 0.01 -3.16 19.37
C TYR A 64 1.11 -2.43 18.59
N CYS A 65 2.20 -2.05 19.25
CA CYS A 65 3.30 -1.34 18.60
C CYS A 65 3.98 -2.21 17.54
N PHE A 66 4.12 -3.51 17.80
CA PHE A 66 4.65 -4.47 16.85
C PHE A 66 3.76 -4.58 15.60
N SER A 67 2.44 -4.72 15.77
CA SER A 67 1.50 -4.76 14.64
C SER A 67 1.54 -3.49 13.78
N GLU A 68 1.63 -2.31 14.40
CA GLU A 68 1.78 -1.06 13.67
C GLU A 68 3.11 -0.98 12.90
N ILE A 69 4.22 -1.44 13.49
CA ILE A 69 5.51 -1.50 12.79
C ILE A 69 5.41 -2.44 11.59
N GLN A 70 4.83 -3.63 11.76
CA GLN A 70 4.62 -4.56 10.66
C GLN A 70 3.74 -3.97 9.56
N ARG A 71 2.68 -3.22 9.92
CA ARG A 71 1.81 -2.53 8.96
C ARG A 71 2.56 -1.48 8.16
N LEU A 72 3.42 -0.70 8.82
CA LEU A 72 4.25 0.32 8.17
C LEU A 72 5.33 -0.28 7.27
N GLU A 73 5.97 -1.38 7.68
CA GLU A 73 6.99 -2.07 6.87
C GLU A 73 6.38 -2.77 5.65
N LYS A 74 5.14 -3.26 5.76
CA LYS A 74 4.37 -3.81 4.64
C LYS A 74 3.72 -2.75 3.77
N ALA A 75 3.78 -1.47 4.14
CA ALA A 75 3.16 -0.41 3.37
C ALA A 75 3.82 -0.29 1.99
N ILE A 76 3.01 -0.44 0.95
CA ILE A 76 3.44 -0.32 -0.43
C ILE A 76 3.22 1.13 -0.87
N TYR A 77 4.23 1.75 -1.49
CA TYR A 77 4.12 3.10 -2.03
C TYR A 77 4.17 3.09 -3.56
N CYS A 78 3.38 3.96 -4.18
CA CYS A 78 3.42 4.13 -5.62
C CYS A 78 4.75 4.76 -6.06
N ALA A 79 5.43 4.14 -7.01
CA ALA A 79 6.71 4.60 -7.53
C ALA A 79 6.65 6.03 -8.10
N PHE A 80 5.51 6.42 -8.67
CA PHE A 80 5.30 7.72 -9.33
C PHE A 80 4.80 8.80 -8.38
N CYS A 81 3.62 8.63 -7.79
CA CYS A 81 3.00 9.68 -6.97
C CYS A 81 3.40 9.64 -5.48
N LYS A 82 4.23 8.66 -5.08
CA LYS A 82 4.70 8.45 -3.69
C LYS A 82 3.59 8.28 -2.65
N LYS A 83 2.32 8.18 -3.07
CA LYS A 83 1.20 7.87 -2.17
C LYS A 83 1.28 6.41 -1.74
N GLN A 84 0.96 6.18 -0.47
CA GLN A 84 0.75 4.84 0.07
C GLN A 84 -0.44 4.20 -0.67
N ILE A 85 -0.21 3.00 -1.21
CA ILE A 85 -1.24 2.16 -1.81
C ILE A 85 -1.83 1.31 -0.68
N LYS A 86 -3.13 1.47 -0.45
CA LYS A 86 -3.82 0.72 0.61
C LYS A 86 -4.04 -0.73 0.17
N GLU A 87 -4.23 -1.65 1.12
CA GLU A 87 -4.36 -3.08 0.81
C GLU A 87 -5.53 -3.39 -0.14
N TRP A 88 -6.60 -2.60 -0.07
CA TRP A 88 -7.79 -2.74 -0.92
C TRP A 88 -7.67 -2.01 -2.27
N GLU A 89 -6.61 -1.23 -2.50
CA GLU A 89 -6.40 -0.52 -3.76
C GLU A 89 -5.65 -1.41 -4.77
N GLU A 90 -6.08 -1.37 -6.04
CA GLU A 90 -5.38 -2.07 -7.11
C GLU A 90 -3.93 -1.57 -7.27
N LYS A 91 -3.01 -2.53 -7.26
CA LYS A 91 -1.56 -2.30 -7.39
C LYS A 91 -1.03 -3.06 -8.60
N PHE A 92 -0.20 -2.37 -9.39
CA PHE A 92 0.42 -2.90 -10.60
C PHE A 92 1.92 -3.02 -10.38
N ARG A 93 2.49 -4.19 -10.68
CA ARG A 93 3.93 -4.42 -10.54
C ARG A 93 4.65 -3.96 -11.81
N LEU A 94 5.65 -3.10 -11.66
CA LEU A 94 6.50 -2.59 -12.72
C LEU A 94 7.65 -3.59 -13.03
N PRO A 95 8.31 -3.50 -14.21
CA PRO A 95 9.45 -4.34 -14.55
C PRO A 95 10.65 -4.20 -13.60
N ASP A 96 10.79 -3.06 -12.93
CA ASP A 96 11.83 -2.79 -11.93
C ASP A 96 11.50 -3.37 -10.54
N GLY A 97 10.39 -4.12 -10.42
CA GLY A 97 9.92 -4.72 -9.18
C GLY A 97 9.15 -3.78 -8.26
N LYS A 98 9.02 -2.49 -8.59
CA LYS A 98 8.24 -1.52 -7.80
C LYS A 98 6.74 -1.63 -8.09
N TYR A 99 5.93 -0.97 -7.27
CA TYR A 99 4.47 -0.92 -7.42
C TYR A 99 3.99 0.45 -7.90
N CYS A 100 2.90 0.43 -8.65
CA CYS A 100 2.20 1.59 -9.16
C CYS A 100 0.72 1.53 -8.76
N CYS A 101 0.11 2.65 -8.40
CA CYS A 101 -1.34 2.71 -8.10
C CYS A 101 -2.16 2.77 -9.39
N LYS A 102 -3.41 2.31 -9.33
CA LYS A 102 -4.37 2.36 -10.44
C LYS A 102 -4.41 3.70 -11.17
N LYS A 103 -4.51 4.82 -10.44
CA LYS A 103 -4.52 6.15 -11.05
C LYS A 103 -3.26 6.41 -11.87
N CYS A 104 -2.07 6.14 -11.36
CA CYS A 104 -0.83 6.33 -12.11
C CYS A 104 -0.68 5.31 -13.25
N HIS A 105 -1.23 4.11 -13.09
CA HIS A 105 -1.25 3.08 -14.13
C HIS A 105 -2.21 3.43 -15.28
N GLU A 106 -3.41 3.92 -14.99
CA GLU A 106 -4.43 4.30 -15.98
C GLU A 106 -4.19 5.68 -16.58
N SER A 107 -3.59 6.61 -15.82
CA SER A 107 -3.08 7.90 -16.34
C SER A 107 -1.95 7.72 -17.37
N SER A 108 -1.53 6.48 -17.63
CA SER A 108 -0.81 6.10 -18.84
C SER A 108 -1.52 6.48 -20.15
N ALA A 109 -2.79 6.90 -20.11
CA ALA A 109 -3.52 7.53 -21.21
C ALA A 109 -3.35 9.06 -21.32
N GLY A 110 -2.71 9.73 -20.36
CA GLY A 110 -2.57 11.19 -20.44
C GLY A 110 -1.74 11.82 -19.33
N LYS A 111 -0.58 12.35 -19.75
CA LYS A 111 0.25 13.35 -19.05
C LYS A 111 1.10 12.82 -17.87
N MET A 112 2.39 12.67 -18.17
CA MET A 112 3.51 12.78 -17.23
C MET A 112 3.88 11.58 -16.34
N ALA A 113 4.08 10.41 -16.93
CA ALA A 113 5.12 9.50 -16.44
C ALA A 113 6.24 9.46 -17.49
N PRO A 114 7.49 9.79 -17.16
CA PRO A 114 8.59 9.50 -18.06
C PRO A 114 8.74 7.99 -18.16
N LYS A 115 8.33 7.43 -19.29
CA LYS A 115 8.53 6.02 -19.57
C LYS A 115 9.94 5.91 -20.19
N ILE A 116 10.73 4.93 -19.75
CA ILE A 116 12.08 4.69 -20.29
C ILE A 116 11.93 3.99 -21.63
N CYS A 117 12.49 4.56 -22.70
CA CYS A 117 12.43 3.92 -24.01
C CYS A 117 13.11 2.55 -23.99
N SER A 118 12.45 1.51 -24.50
CA SER A 118 13.02 0.17 -24.55
C SER A 118 14.32 0.09 -25.35
N ILE A 119 14.51 0.97 -26.35
CA ILE A 119 15.68 1.03 -27.23
C ILE A 119 16.76 1.96 -26.65
N CYS A 120 16.53 3.28 -26.61
CA CYS A 120 17.58 4.23 -26.22
C CYS A 120 17.79 4.34 -24.70
N LYS A 121 16.97 3.67 -23.88
CA LYS A 121 16.98 3.72 -22.41
C LYS A 121 16.90 5.13 -21.83
N ARG A 122 16.56 6.13 -22.65
CA ARG A 122 16.33 7.52 -22.20
C ARG A 122 14.91 7.68 -21.69
N THR A 123 14.81 8.50 -20.66
CA THR A 123 13.59 9.02 -20.07
C THR A 123 12.89 9.93 -21.09
N ALA A 124 11.78 9.47 -21.69
CA ALA A 124 11.09 10.20 -22.75
C ALA A 124 9.57 10.04 -22.65
N GLN A 125 8.81 10.86 -23.39
CA GLN A 125 7.40 10.59 -23.62
C GLN A 125 7.27 9.43 -24.60
N LEU A 126 6.95 8.23 -24.09
CA LEU A 126 6.72 7.07 -24.96
C LEU A 126 5.28 7.07 -25.44
N ARG A 127 5.11 7.29 -26.75
CA ARG A 127 3.81 7.35 -27.42
C ARG A 127 3.59 6.22 -28.43
N PHE A 128 4.62 5.41 -28.68
CA PHE A 128 4.63 4.41 -29.74
C PHE A 128 4.99 3.04 -29.17
N ILE A 129 4.47 1.99 -29.82
CA ILE A 129 4.71 0.60 -29.42
C ILE A 129 5.27 -0.16 -30.62
N ASP A 130 6.31 -0.98 -30.39
CA ASP A 130 6.90 -1.85 -31.41
C ASP A 130 6.13 -3.17 -31.58
N GLU A 131 6.45 -3.96 -32.61
CA GLU A 131 5.82 -5.28 -32.90
C GLU A 131 5.89 -6.24 -31.70
N ARG A 132 6.90 -6.07 -30.84
CA ARG A 132 7.13 -6.88 -29.64
C ARG A 132 6.45 -6.33 -28.39
N GLY A 133 5.60 -5.31 -28.50
CA GLY A 133 4.94 -4.65 -27.36
C GLY A 133 5.85 -3.69 -26.57
N ASN A 134 7.02 -3.34 -27.11
CA ASN A 134 7.98 -2.46 -26.46
C ASN A 134 7.60 -0.98 -26.63
N ALA A 135 7.70 -0.18 -25.55
CA ALA A 135 7.40 1.24 -25.60
C ALA A 135 8.59 2.07 -26.11
N LEU A 136 8.35 2.89 -27.14
CA LEU A 136 9.38 3.64 -27.86
C LEU A 136 9.20 5.15 -27.74
N CYS A 137 10.33 5.88 -27.70
CA CYS A 137 10.34 7.33 -27.84
C CYS A 137 10.16 7.70 -29.31
N MET A 138 9.85 8.97 -29.60
CA MET A 138 9.62 9.42 -30.98
C MET A 138 10.80 9.16 -31.93
N GLN A 139 12.04 9.33 -31.45
CA GLN A 139 13.23 9.05 -32.26
C GLN A 139 13.34 7.55 -32.58
N CYS A 140 13.29 6.69 -31.56
CA CYS A 140 13.38 5.25 -31.78
C CYS A 140 12.16 4.66 -32.53
N ALA A 141 11.01 5.35 -32.50
CA ALA A 141 9.82 4.96 -33.27
C ALA A 141 9.98 5.25 -34.77
N GLN A 142 10.82 6.22 -35.16
CA GLN A 142 11.13 6.44 -36.57
C GLN A 142 11.91 5.26 -37.16
N ASP A 143 12.72 4.57 -36.36
CA ASP A 143 13.55 3.45 -36.82
C ASP A 143 12.80 2.09 -36.86
N SER A 144 11.61 2.00 -36.24
CA SER A 144 10.75 0.80 -36.31
C SER A 144 9.67 0.98 -37.39
N PRO A 145 9.59 0.09 -38.41
CA PRO A 145 8.56 0.15 -39.45
C PRO A 145 7.14 0.13 -38.89
N TYR A 146 6.90 -0.70 -37.87
CA TYR A 146 5.60 -0.82 -37.20
C TYR A 146 5.24 0.43 -36.40
N ALA A 147 6.19 0.97 -35.62
CA ALA A 147 5.96 2.19 -34.85
C ALA A 147 5.77 3.41 -35.77
N ARG A 148 6.44 3.45 -36.93
CA ARG A 148 6.28 4.49 -37.94
C ARG A 148 4.86 4.51 -38.54
N SER A 149 4.21 3.35 -38.69
CA SER A 149 2.81 3.29 -39.15
C SER A 149 1.83 3.98 -38.18
N GLN A 150 2.12 3.94 -36.87
CA GLN A 150 1.32 4.62 -35.84
C GLN A 150 1.50 6.16 -35.87
N MET A 151 2.60 6.66 -36.45
CA MET A 151 2.85 8.11 -36.60
C MET A 151 1.98 8.74 -37.69
N HIS A 152 1.66 7.99 -38.75
CA HIS A 152 0.82 8.46 -39.86
C HIS A 152 -0.68 8.22 -39.64
N GLY A 153 -1.04 7.48 -38.58
CA GLY A 153 -2.42 7.14 -38.24
C GLY A 153 -3.13 8.10 -37.28
N SER A 154 -2.73 9.38 -37.19
CA SER A 154 -3.51 10.33 -36.39
C SER A 154 -4.82 10.69 -37.12
N PRO A 155 -6.01 10.47 -36.53
CA PRO A 155 -7.22 11.07 -37.06
C PRO A 155 -7.08 12.59 -36.92
N THR A 156 -7.17 13.27 -38.05
CA THR A 156 -7.41 14.71 -38.11
C THR A 156 -8.55 15.04 -37.17
N LYS A 157 -8.25 15.80 -36.10
CA LYS A 157 -9.27 16.48 -35.30
C LYS A 157 -9.93 17.55 -36.17
N LEU A 158 -10.86 17.15 -37.04
CA LEU A 158 -11.73 18.03 -37.83
C LEU A 158 -13.18 18.06 -37.30
N SER A 159 -13.47 17.40 -36.18
CA SER A 159 -14.81 17.42 -35.56
C SER A 159 -15.05 18.60 -34.61
N SER A 160 -14.10 19.51 -34.40
CA SER A 160 -14.25 20.65 -33.48
C SER A 160 -14.70 21.97 -34.11
N LEU A 161 -15.06 22.02 -35.40
CA LEU A 161 -15.50 23.27 -36.05
C LEU A 161 -16.91 23.22 -36.67
N LEU A 162 -17.42 22.05 -37.06
CA LEU A 162 -18.79 21.94 -37.63
C LEU A 162 -19.91 21.83 -36.58
N GLY A 163 -19.58 21.54 -35.31
CA GLY A 163 -20.55 21.46 -34.22
C GLY A 163 -21.03 22.82 -33.68
N ASN A 164 -20.28 23.91 -33.92
CA ASN A 164 -20.60 25.24 -33.38
C ASN A 164 -21.36 26.13 -34.36
N ILE A 165 -21.36 25.86 -35.67
CA ILE A 165 -22.13 26.65 -36.64
C ILE A 165 -23.62 26.24 -36.62
N LYS A 166 -23.93 24.97 -36.33
CA LYS A 166 -25.33 24.50 -36.21
C LYS A 166 -26.06 25.00 -34.95
N ARG A 167 -25.37 25.60 -33.97
CA ARG A 167 -26.00 26.21 -32.77
C ARG A 167 -26.17 27.72 -32.84
N MET A 168 -25.68 28.38 -33.90
CA MET A 168 -25.90 29.82 -34.10
C MET A 168 -26.96 30.13 -35.16
N LEU A 169 -27.58 29.11 -35.76
CA LEU A 169 -28.63 29.24 -36.78
C LEU A 169 -29.89 28.42 -36.45
N ALA A 170 -30.09 28.05 -35.19
CA ALA A 170 -31.31 27.44 -34.66
C ALA A 170 -31.90 28.32 -33.56
#